data_AF-A0A7N0UBU0-F1
#
_entry.id   AF-A0A7N0UBU0-F1
#
_cell.length_a   1.000
_cell.length_b   1.000
_cell.length_c   1.000
_cell.angle_alpha   90.00
_cell.angle_beta   90.00
_cell.angle_gamma   90.00
#
_symmetry.space_group_name_H-M   'P 1'
#
loop_
_entity.id
_entity.type
_entity.pdbx_description
1 polymer ?
#
loop_
_entity_poly.entity_id
_entity_poly.type
_entity_poly.pdbx_seq_one_letter_code
_entity_poly.pdbx_strand_id
1 'polypeptide(L)'
;MGLQKSDLAELLLTQNASPNEDREEHDERCGQVIHKSIRHFEEHTRDRSRLAHRDIGPFIAPAWCTAFENSLLWIAGCRPSAFIRLTYVLCGFELETHFSQVLHGVETQTMCDLTGQQLSLIDDLQRRTVRGEDSLSAQVAALQGDVIDFPVASLAIKSPDPVVEMNDEIRGALERHEKAMAEVHDEADELRLRKLKELLHVLTPKQGVDFLVASKKLHLSLHEWGKIKDREHTRRKSPS
;
A
#
# COMPACT_ATOMS: atom_id res chain seq x y z
N MET A 1 -8.14 0.37 -12.25
CA MET A 1 -7.06 -0.35 -12.97
C MET A 1 -6.46 0.41 -14.16
N GLY A 2 -7.25 1.16 -14.96
CA GLY A 2 -6.71 1.88 -16.13
C GLY A 2 -5.54 2.84 -15.82
N LEU A 3 -5.68 3.67 -14.79
CA LEU A 3 -4.63 4.60 -14.35
C LEU A 3 -3.32 3.88 -13.96
N GLN A 4 -3.41 2.80 -13.18
CA GLN A 4 -2.22 2.03 -12.77
C GLN A 4 -1.45 1.43 -13.96
N LYS A 5 -2.17 0.97 -15.00
CA LYS A 5 -1.55 0.46 -16.23
C LYS A 5 -0.91 1.58 -17.05
N SER A 6 -1.57 2.74 -17.14
CA SER A 6 -1.04 3.93 -17.83
C SER A 6 0.24 4.44 -17.17
N ASP A 7 0.23 4.62 -15.86
CA ASP A 7 1.41 5.05 -15.10
C ASP A 7 2.56 4.05 -15.25
N LEU A 8 2.26 2.75 -15.19
CA LEU A 8 3.29 1.73 -15.38
C LEU A 8 3.91 1.80 -16.79
N ALA A 9 3.11 2.06 -17.83
CA ALA A 9 3.63 2.21 -19.19
C ALA A 9 4.60 3.39 -19.29
N GLU A 10 4.26 4.53 -18.71
CA GLU A 10 5.11 5.74 -18.69
C GLU A 10 6.41 5.52 -17.89
N LEU A 11 6.32 4.87 -16.73
CA LEU A 11 7.49 4.49 -15.94
C LEU A 11 8.40 3.51 -16.70
N LEU A 12 7.83 2.54 -17.41
CA LEU A 12 8.59 1.60 -18.24
C LEU A 12 9.28 2.29 -19.42
N LEU A 13 8.63 3.28 -20.05
CA LEU A 13 9.26 4.07 -21.10
C LEU A 13 10.46 4.86 -20.57
N THR A 14 10.34 5.40 -19.36
CA THR A 14 11.42 6.15 -18.69
C THR A 14 12.56 5.22 -18.25
N GLN A 15 12.24 4.04 -17.74
CA GLN A 15 13.21 3.03 -17.34
C GLN A 15 14.05 2.51 -18.51
N ASN A 16 13.42 2.30 -19.68
CA ASN A 16 14.06 1.74 -20.88
C ASN A 16 14.56 2.82 -21.86
N ALA A 17 14.78 4.05 -21.39
CA ALA A 17 15.28 5.12 -22.23
C ALA A 17 16.67 4.79 -22.84
N SER A 18 17.00 5.46 -23.96
CA SER A 18 18.16 5.13 -24.78
C SER A 18 19.49 5.29 -24.02
N PRO A 19 20.48 4.40 -24.21
CA PRO A 19 21.81 4.54 -23.60
C PRO A 19 22.57 5.80 -24.04
N ASN A 20 22.13 6.46 -25.12
CA ASN A 20 22.75 7.66 -25.68
C ASN A 20 22.12 8.96 -25.15
N GLU A 21 21.14 8.89 -24.25
CA GLU A 21 20.49 10.04 -23.67
C GLU A 21 21.41 10.75 -22.67
N ASP A 22 21.32 12.08 -22.60
CA ASP A 22 22.06 12.84 -21.60
C ASP A 22 21.60 12.45 -20.19
N ARG A 23 22.56 12.30 -19.27
CA ARG A 23 22.28 11.81 -17.92
C ARG A 23 21.40 12.78 -17.12
N GLU A 24 21.64 14.08 -17.27
CA GLU A 24 20.88 15.10 -16.56
C GLU A 24 19.44 15.14 -17.09
N GLU A 25 19.26 15.01 -18.40
CA GLU A 25 17.94 14.91 -19.02
C GLU A 25 17.17 13.65 -18.58
N HIS A 26 17.85 12.51 -18.46
CA HIS A 26 17.25 11.26 -17.98
C HIS A 26 16.82 11.35 -16.51
N ASP A 27 17.67 11.92 -15.66
CA ASP A 27 17.35 12.12 -14.24
C ASP A 27 16.20 13.12 -14.04
N GLU A 28 16.14 14.20 -14.83
CA GLU A 28 15.00 15.12 -14.84
C GLU A 28 13.70 14.42 -15.22
N ARG A 29 13.72 13.59 -16.26
CA ARG A 29 12.57 12.81 -16.69
C ARG A 29 12.12 11.82 -15.62
N CYS A 30 13.07 11.13 -14.97
CA CYS A 30 12.79 10.27 -13.83
C CYS A 30 12.10 11.06 -12.70
N GLY A 31 12.60 12.26 -12.39
CA GLY A 31 11.99 13.16 -11.42
C GLY A 31 10.54 13.53 -11.77
N GLN A 32 10.26 13.84 -13.04
CA GLN A 32 8.92 14.19 -13.52
C GLN A 32 7.92 13.04 -13.34
N VAL A 33 8.28 11.81 -13.75
CA VAL A 33 7.38 10.65 -13.62
C VAL A 33 7.21 10.19 -12.18
N ILE A 34 8.22 10.37 -11.32
CA ILE A 34 8.10 10.18 -9.87
C ILE A 34 7.11 11.18 -9.28
N HIS A 35 7.27 12.47 -9.58
CA HIS A 35 6.39 13.52 -9.06
C HIS A 35 4.93 13.28 -9.47
N LYS A 36 4.72 12.90 -10.74
CA LYS A 36 3.39 12.51 -11.24
C LYS A 36 2.81 11.31 -10.49
N SER A 37 3.61 10.28 -10.22
CA SER A 37 3.18 9.10 -9.47
C SER A 37 2.79 9.45 -8.02
N ILE A 38 3.56 10.32 -7.37
CA ILE A 38 3.24 10.83 -6.03
C ILE A 38 1.92 11.61 -6.06
N ARG A 39 1.75 12.52 -7.03
CA ARG A 39 0.52 13.30 -7.18
C ARG A 39 -0.71 12.41 -7.38
N HIS A 40 -0.64 11.39 -8.22
CA HIS A 40 -1.74 10.43 -8.38
C HIS A 40 -2.07 9.71 -7.06
N PHE A 41 -1.06 9.40 -6.24
CA PHE A 41 -1.30 8.79 -4.94
C PHE A 41 -1.94 9.77 -3.95
N GLU A 42 -1.52 11.04 -3.95
CA GLU A 42 -2.14 12.10 -3.14
C GLU A 42 -3.61 12.32 -3.50
N GLU A 43 -3.92 12.39 -4.80
CA GLU A 43 -5.28 12.53 -5.30
C GLU A 43 -6.14 11.32 -4.89
N HIS A 44 -5.59 10.11 -5.04
CA HIS A 44 -6.25 8.88 -4.63
C HIS A 44 -6.54 8.84 -3.12
N THR A 45 -5.57 9.15 -2.26
CA THR A 45 -5.75 9.21 -0.81
C THR A 45 -6.77 10.26 -0.40
N ARG A 46 -6.74 11.45 -1.03
CA ARG A 46 -7.72 12.52 -0.77
C ARG A 46 -9.15 12.09 -1.12
N ASP A 47 -9.34 11.47 -2.28
CA ASP A 47 -10.65 10.98 -2.69
C ASP A 47 -11.16 9.87 -1.77
N ARG A 48 -10.26 8.98 -1.33
CA ARG A 48 -10.57 7.91 -0.37
C ARG A 48 -11.02 8.47 0.98
N SER A 49 -10.27 9.40 1.57
CA SER A 49 -10.60 10.05 2.84
C SER A 49 -12.02 10.64 2.81
N ARG A 50 -12.35 11.39 1.75
CA ARG A 50 -13.68 11.98 1.57
C ARG A 50 -14.80 10.94 1.54
N LEU A 51 -14.56 9.79 0.91
CA LEU A 51 -15.56 8.72 0.78
C LEU A 51 -15.66 7.88 2.06
N ALA A 52 -14.52 7.60 2.70
CA ALA A 52 -14.43 6.85 3.96
C ALA A 52 -15.20 7.55 5.10
N HIS A 53 -15.18 8.88 5.14
CA HIS A 53 -15.97 9.67 6.09
C HIS A 53 -17.48 9.62 5.86
N ARG A 54 -17.93 9.11 4.71
CA ARG A 54 -19.37 8.88 4.43
C ARG A 54 -19.75 7.43 4.70
N ASP A 55 -18.88 6.51 4.32
CA ASP A 55 -19.04 5.08 4.51
C ASP A 55 -17.66 4.40 4.44
N ILE A 56 -17.16 3.96 5.60
CA ILE A 56 -15.86 3.29 5.72
C ILE A 56 -15.92 1.81 5.34
N GLY A 57 -17.10 1.18 5.39
CA GLY A 57 -17.29 -0.26 5.21
C GLY A 57 -16.66 -0.82 3.92
N PRO A 58 -16.93 -0.22 2.74
CA PRO A 58 -16.35 -0.64 1.48
C PRO A 58 -14.82 -0.53 1.41
N PHE A 59 -14.17 0.27 2.26
CA PHE A 59 -12.71 0.37 2.28
C PHE A 59 -12.07 -0.69 3.18
N ILE A 60 -12.75 -1.09 4.26
CA ILE A 60 -12.28 -2.14 5.18
C ILE A 60 -12.49 -3.52 4.58
N ALA A 61 -13.60 -3.73 3.87
CA ALA A 61 -13.94 -4.99 3.19
C ALA A 61 -14.35 -4.74 1.73
N PRO A 62 -13.39 -4.38 0.85
CA PRO A 62 -13.71 -4.00 -0.51
C PRO A 62 -14.22 -5.18 -1.33
N ALA A 63 -15.47 -5.07 -1.80
CA ALA A 63 -16.10 -6.04 -2.69
C ALA A 63 -15.45 -6.09 -4.09
N TRP A 64 -14.68 -5.06 -4.45
CA TRP A 64 -13.91 -5.01 -5.71
C TRP A 64 -12.55 -5.72 -5.63
N CYS A 65 -12.17 -6.23 -4.46
CA CYS A 65 -10.97 -7.04 -4.26
C CYS A 65 -11.33 -8.52 -4.13
N THR A 66 -10.44 -9.38 -4.62
CA THR A 66 -10.53 -10.83 -4.44
C THR A 66 -10.27 -11.22 -2.99
N ALA A 67 -10.66 -12.43 -2.58
CA ALA A 67 -10.41 -12.91 -1.22
C ALA A 67 -8.91 -12.91 -0.88
N PHE A 68 -8.08 -13.21 -1.87
CA PHE A 68 -6.63 -13.15 -1.74
C PHE A 68 -6.13 -11.71 -1.55
N GLU A 69 -6.59 -10.74 -2.35
CA GLU A 69 -6.22 -9.34 -2.16
C GLU A 69 -6.66 -8.81 -0.79
N ASN A 70 -7.89 -9.15 -0.36
CA ASN A 70 -8.40 -8.76 0.95
C ASN A 70 -7.54 -9.30 2.10
N SER A 71 -6.99 -10.51 1.97
CA SER A 71 -6.09 -11.08 2.98
C SER A 71 -4.74 -10.35 3.13
N LEU A 72 -4.38 -9.51 2.16
CA LEU A 72 -3.14 -8.73 2.16
C LEU A 72 -3.33 -7.28 2.64
N LEU A 73 -4.58 -6.86 2.89
CA LEU A 73 -4.87 -5.51 3.35
C LEU A 73 -4.50 -5.35 4.83
N TRP A 74 -3.90 -4.22 5.13
CA TRP A 74 -3.65 -3.69 6.46
C TRP A 74 -4.31 -2.31 6.50
N ILE A 75 -5.37 -2.09 7.27
CA ILE A 75 -6.09 -0.80 7.35
C ILE A 75 -6.39 -0.21 5.95
N ALA A 76 -7.26 -0.91 5.21
CA ALA A 76 -7.72 -0.56 3.85
C ALA A 76 -6.63 -0.37 2.77
N GLY A 77 -5.39 -0.82 2.99
CA GLY A 77 -4.33 -0.69 1.99
C GLY A 77 -3.14 -1.60 2.26
N CYS A 78 -2.02 -1.39 1.59
CA CYS A 78 -0.80 -2.14 1.90
C CYS A 78 -0.21 -1.68 3.25
N ARG A 79 0.56 -2.56 3.90
CA ARG A 79 1.36 -2.17 5.06
C ARG A 79 2.59 -1.37 4.59
N PRO A 80 2.85 -0.13 5.06
CA PRO A 80 3.93 0.74 4.56
C PRO A 80 5.34 0.10 4.53
N SER A 81 5.68 -0.78 5.46
CA SER A 81 6.93 -1.52 5.53
C SER A 81 7.13 -2.46 4.34
N ALA A 82 6.08 -2.78 3.58
CA ALA A 82 6.19 -3.46 2.31
C ALA A 82 6.98 -2.66 1.27
N PHE A 83 6.96 -1.32 1.29
CA PHE A 83 7.79 -0.50 0.40
C PHE A 83 9.28 -0.74 0.64
N ILE A 84 9.66 -0.86 1.91
CA ILE A 84 11.04 -1.06 2.33
C ILE A 84 11.47 -2.50 2.03
N ARG A 85 10.61 -3.48 2.32
CA ARG A 85 10.88 -4.88 1.95
C ARG A 85 11.05 -5.05 0.45
N LEU A 86 10.21 -4.39 -0.36
CA LEU A 86 10.33 -4.42 -1.81
C LEU A 86 11.66 -3.82 -2.28
N THR A 87 12.12 -2.73 -1.64
CA THR A 87 13.45 -2.13 -1.91
C THR A 87 14.57 -3.17 -1.75
N TYR A 88 14.56 -3.94 -0.65
CA TYR A 88 15.56 -4.99 -0.43
C TYR A 88 15.43 -6.17 -1.41
N VAL A 89 14.20 -6.58 -1.75
CA VAL A 89 13.97 -7.63 -2.75
C VAL A 89 14.52 -7.21 -4.11
N LEU A 90 14.32 -5.95 -4.51
CA LEU A 90 14.85 -5.42 -5.78
C LEU A 90 16.37 -5.33 -5.76
N CYS A 91 16.95 -4.81 -4.67
CA CYS A 91 18.39 -4.76 -4.49
C CYS A 91 19.03 -6.15 -4.62
N GLY A 92 18.47 -7.17 -3.95
CA GLY A 92 18.96 -8.54 -4.03
C GLY A 92 18.82 -9.14 -5.44
N PHE A 93 17.67 -8.94 -6.09
CA PHE A 93 17.45 -9.41 -7.46
C PHE A 93 18.41 -8.75 -8.46
N GLU A 94 18.65 -7.45 -8.33
CA GLU A 94 19.53 -6.71 -9.23
C GLU A 94 21.01 -7.02 -9.00
N LEU A 95 21.40 -7.29 -7.75
CA LEU A 95 22.72 -7.81 -7.42
C LEU A 95 23.00 -9.15 -8.07
N GLU A 96 22.04 -10.09 -8.04
CA GLU A 96 22.18 -11.39 -8.68
C GLU A 96 22.28 -11.27 -10.21
N THR A 97 21.48 -10.40 -10.82
CA THR A 97 21.46 -10.22 -12.28
C THR A 97 22.70 -9.49 -12.82
N HIS A 98 23.26 -8.56 -12.05
CA HIS A 98 24.44 -7.77 -12.44
C HIS A 98 25.73 -8.21 -11.73
N PHE A 99 25.75 -9.41 -11.16
CA PHE A 99 26.83 -9.88 -10.29
C PHE A 99 28.24 -9.72 -10.89
N SER A 100 28.41 -10.00 -12.18
CA SER A 100 29.69 -9.83 -12.87
C SER A 100 30.13 -8.36 -12.94
N GLN A 101 29.22 -7.44 -13.22
CA GLN A 101 29.50 -6.00 -13.29
C GLN A 101 29.89 -5.46 -11.92
N VAL A 102 29.18 -5.89 -10.87
CA VAL A 102 29.46 -5.52 -9.47
C VAL A 102 30.84 -6.00 -9.03
N LEU A 103 31.22 -7.24 -9.36
CA LEU A 103 32.57 -7.77 -9.05
C LEU A 103 33.69 -6.99 -9.73
N HIS A 104 33.41 -6.41 -10.90
CA HIS A 104 34.35 -5.56 -11.63
C HIS A 104 34.28 -4.08 -11.22
N GLY A 105 33.47 -3.73 -10.21
CA GLY A 105 33.32 -2.37 -9.71
C GLY A 105 32.66 -1.42 -10.70
N VAL A 106 31.85 -1.96 -11.63
CA VAL A 106 31.12 -1.17 -12.61
C VAL A 106 29.81 -0.70 -11.97
N GLU A 107 29.58 0.61 -11.92
CA GLU A 107 28.30 1.18 -11.51
C GLU A 107 27.20 0.77 -12.51
N THR A 108 26.16 0.15 -11.99
CA THR A 108 24.97 -0.29 -12.74
C THR A 108 23.90 0.78 -12.79
N GLN A 109 23.96 1.74 -11.87
CA GLN A 109 22.97 2.78 -11.58
C GLN A 109 21.58 2.20 -11.28
N THR A 110 21.54 1.00 -10.71
CA THR A 110 20.32 0.28 -10.34
C THR A 110 20.13 0.27 -8.82
N MET A 111 19.13 -0.48 -8.33
CA MET A 111 18.93 -0.74 -6.89
C MET A 111 20.06 -1.59 -6.28
N CYS A 112 20.91 -2.21 -7.09
CA CYS A 112 22.13 -2.87 -6.60
C CYS A 112 23.14 -1.87 -6.02
N ASP A 113 23.15 -0.63 -6.53
CA ASP A 113 24.14 0.40 -6.18
C ASP A 113 23.71 1.26 -4.97
N LEU A 114 22.87 0.72 -4.07
CA LEU A 114 22.50 1.42 -2.85
C LEU A 114 23.74 1.69 -2.00
N THR A 115 24.03 2.97 -1.75
CA THR A 115 25.17 3.37 -0.93
C THR A 115 24.97 3.00 0.54
N GLY A 116 26.06 2.89 1.29
CA GLY A 116 25.97 2.66 2.75
C GLY A 116 25.16 3.74 3.48
N GLN A 117 25.20 4.99 3.00
CA GLN A 117 24.37 6.08 3.52
C GLN A 117 22.88 5.84 3.23
N GLN A 118 22.53 5.46 2.00
CA GLN A 118 21.14 5.13 1.65
C GLN A 118 20.62 3.95 2.47
N LEU A 119 21.42 2.89 2.64
CA LEU A 119 21.05 1.74 3.47
C LEU A 119 20.78 2.14 4.93
N SER A 120 21.63 2.99 5.51
CA SER A 120 21.41 3.51 6.87
C SER A 120 20.14 4.35 6.97
N LEU A 121 19.83 5.17 5.95
CA LEU A 121 18.60 5.97 5.92
C LEU A 121 17.35 5.10 5.75
N ILE A 122 17.43 4.04 4.94
CA ILE A 122 16.35 3.06 4.75
C ILE A 122 16.10 2.27 6.04
N ASP A 123 17.16 1.87 6.77
CA ASP A 123 17.01 1.18 8.06
C ASP A 123 16.34 2.07 9.12
N ASP A 124 16.74 3.34 9.23
CA ASP A 124 16.05 4.29 10.11
C ASP A 124 14.58 4.50 9.68
N LEU A 125 14.33 4.66 8.37
CA LEU A 125 12.99 4.74 7.80
C LEU A 125 12.16 3.51 8.17
N GLN A 126 12.74 2.31 8.16
CA GLN A 126 12.07 1.07 8.56
C GLN A 126 11.65 1.10 10.01
N ARG A 127 12.56 1.45 10.93
CA ARG A 127 12.26 1.53 12.36
C ARG A 127 11.14 2.52 12.64
N ARG A 128 11.19 3.71 12.03
CA ARG A 128 10.13 4.73 12.17
C ARG A 128 8.80 4.27 11.56
N THR A 129 8.84 3.58 10.43
CA THR A 129 7.66 3.03 9.77
C THR A 129 6.98 1.97 10.61
N VAL A 130 7.73 0.99 11.13
CA VAL A 130 7.19 -0.09 11.97
C VAL A 130 6.55 0.48 13.24
N ARG A 131 7.16 1.46 13.89
CA ARG A 131 6.54 2.12 15.06
C ARG A 131 5.20 2.76 14.73
N GLY A 132 5.09 3.44 13.59
CA GLY A 132 3.82 4.03 13.13
C GLY A 132 2.76 2.96 12.83
N GLU A 133 3.17 1.85 12.21
CA GLU A 133 2.28 0.72 11.94
C GLU A 133 1.78 0.06 13.22
N ASP A 134 2.66 -0.16 14.20
CA ASP A 134 2.30 -0.78 15.47
C ASP A 134 1.34 0.11 16.26
N SER A 135 1.58 1.44 16.25
CA SER A 135 0.68 2.42 16.86
C SER A 135 -0.72 2.37 16.22
N LEU A 136 -0.83 2.40 14.90
CA LEU A 136 -2.13 2.34 14.22
C LEU A 136 -2.81 0.99 14.37
N SER A 137 -2.04 -0.10 14.39
CA SER A 137 -2.59 -1.44 14.62
C SER A 137 -3.15 -1.59 16.03
N ALA A 138 -2.50 -0.98 17.03
CA ALA A 138 -3.01 -0.91 18.39
C ALA A 138 -4.31 -0.08 18.47
N GLN A 139 -4.40 1.03 17.74
CA GLN A 139 -5.63 1.84 17.65
C GLN A 139 -6.80 1.03 17.05
N VAL A 140 -6.58 0.33 15.93
CA VAL A 140 -7.61 -0.55 15.34
C VAL A 140 -8.01 -1.65 16.31
N ALA A 141 -7.06 -2.28 17.01
CA ALA A 141 -7.36 -3.31 17.99
C ALA A 141 -8.20 -2.77 19.16
N ALA A 142 -7.91 -1.55 19.63
CA ALA A 142 -8.71 -0.88 20.66
C ALA A 142 -10.13 -0.63 20.15
N LEU A 143 -10.30 -0.04 18.96
CA LEU A 143 -11.62 0.22 18.37
C LEU A 143 -12.44 -1.07 18.19
N GLN A 144 -11.80 -2.17 17.80
CA GLN A 144 -12.44 -3.49 17.69
C GLN A 144 -12.87 -4.04 19.05
N GLY A 145 -12.08 -3.82 20.10
CA GLY A 145 -12.44 -4.18 21.48
C GLY A 145 -13.60 -3.34 21.99
N ASP A 146 -13.58 -2.03 21.72
CA ASP A 146 -14.60 -1.09 22.17
C ASP A 146 -15.99 -1.49 21.68
N VAL A 147 -16.13 -2.18 20.52
CA VAL A 147 -17.42 -2.75 20.01
C VAL A 147 -18.18 -3.52 21.10
N ILE A 148 -17.45 -4.25 21.96
CA ILE A 148 -18.02 -5.02 23.06
C ILE A 148 -18.44 -4.11 24.22
N ASP A 149 -17.68 -3.05 24.47
CA ASP A 149 -17.95 -2.07 25.52
C ASP A 149 -18.98 -1.00 25.10
N PHE A 150 -19.31 -0.92 23.81
CA PHE A 150 -20.37 -0.04 23.31
C PHE A 150 -21.73 -0.44 23.89
N PRO A 151 -22.67 0.52 24.02
CA PRO A 151 -24.04 0.26 24.48
C PRO A 151 -24.73 -0.87 23.69
N VAL A 152 -24.28 -1.15 22.47
CA VAL A 152 -24.73 -2.25 21.60
C VAL A 152 -24.76 -3.58 22.34
N ALA A 153 -23.70 -3.98 23.05
CA ALA A 153 -23.67 -5.27 23.74
C ALA A 153 -24.66 -5.30 24.92
N SER A 154 -24.73 -4.21 25.69
CA SER A 154 -25.67 -4.09 26.81
C SER A 154 -27.14 -4.07 26.34
N LEU A 155 -27.42 -3.40 25.22
CA LEU A 155 -28.74 -3.35 24.59
C LEU A 155 -29.11 -4.73 24.00
N ALA A 156 -28.14 -5.43 23.41
CA ALA A 156 -28.32 -6.80 22.93
C ALA A 156 -28.71 -7.77 24.06
N ILE A 157 -28.00 -7.71 25.20
CA ILE A 157 -28.23 -8.61 26.35
C ILE A 157 -29.59 -8.35 27.02
N LYS A 158 -30.04 -7.09 27.09
CA LYS A 158 -31.28 -6.71 27.78
C LYS A 158 -32.54 -7.02 26.97
N SER A 159 -32.40 -7.28 25.68
CA SER A 159 -33.54 -7.59 24.82
C SER A 159 -34.06 -9.01 25.08
N PRO A 160 -35.40 -9.20 25.18
CA PRO A 160 -35.99 -10.53 25.22
C PRO A 160 -35.91 -11.25 23.87
N ASP A 161 -35.80 -10.49 22.78
CA ASP A 161 -35.65 -11.04 21.43
C ASP A 161 -34.20 -11.46 21.17
N PRO A 162 -33.97 -12.62 20.54
CA PRO A 162 -32.64 -13.13 20.23
C PRO A 162 -31.88 -12.27 19.21
N VAL A 163 -32.60 -11.43 18.46
CA VAL A 163 -32.04 -10.45 17.53
C VAL A 163 -32.68 -9.10 17.82
N VAL A 164 -31.86 -8.14 18.23
CA VAL A 164 -32.31 -6.78 18.56
C VAL A 164 -32.35 -5.95 17.29
N GLU A 165 -33.49 -5.33 17.01
CA GLU A 165 -33.59 -4.37 15.92
C GLU A 165 -32.69 -3.15 16.20
N MET A 166 -32.07 -2.63 15.14
CA MET A 166 -31.19 -1.47 15.24
C MET A 166 -32.00 -0.19 15.49
N ASN A 167 -32.16 0.16 16.76
CA ASN A 167 -32.72 1.43 17.20
C ASN A 167 -31.74 2.60 16.98
N ASP A 168 -32.20 3.83 17.22
CA ASP A 168 -31.40 5.05 17.00
C ASP A 168 -30.16 5.13 17.91
N GLU A 169 -30.21 4.53 19.11
CA GLU A 169 -29.08 4.50 20.04
C GLU A 169 -27.96 3.57 19.54
N ILE A 170 -28.31 2.36 19.09
CA ILE A 170 -27.40 1.40 18.46
C ILE A 170 -26.83 2.02 17.19
N ARG A 171 -27.68 2.61 16.33
CA ARG A 171 -27.25 3.27 15.10
C ARG A 171 -26.23 4.37 15.38
N GLY A 172 -26.53 5.28 16.31
CA GLY A 172 -25.60 6.35 16.67
C GLY A 172 -24.30 5.83 17.30
N ALA A 173 -24.32 4.69 17.98
CA ALA A 173 -23.10 4.05 18.49
C ALA A 173 -22.24 3.46 17.35
N LEU A 174 -22.86 2.79 16.39
CA LEU A 174 -22.17 2.25 15.20
C LEU A 174 -21.61 3.37 14.32
N GLU A 175 -22.35 4.45 14.09
CA GLU A 175 -21.88 5.62 13.35
C GLU A 175 -20.64 6.26 14.00
N ARG A 176 -20.57 6.29 15.35
CA ARG A 176 -19.36 6.76 16.06
C ARG A 176 -18.17 5.83 15.85
N HIS A 177 -18.39 4.52 15.88
CA HIS A 177 -17.35 3.53 15.60
C HIS A 177 -16.84 3.65 14.15
N GLU A 178 -17.75 3.75 13.18
CA GLU A 178 -17.41 3.94 11.77
C GLU A 178 -16.60 5.22 11.54
N LYS A 179 -16.97 6.32 12.19
CA LYS A 179 -16.21 7.58 12.13
C LYS A 179 -14.80 7.42 12.70
N ALA A 180 -14.64 6.78 13.85
CA ALA A 180 -13.32 6.54 14.43
C ALA A 180 -12.45 5.63 13.53
N MET A 181 -13.06 4.62 12.90
CA MET A 181 -12.39 3.79 11.91
C MET A 181 -11.96 4.58 10.66
N ALA A 182 -12.75 5.57 10.23
CA ALA A 182 -12.38 6.47 9.13
C ALA A 182 -11.19 7.38 9.49
N GLU A 183 -11.11 7.87 10.73
CA GLU A 183 -9.97 8.66 11.21
C GLU A 183 -8.67 7.83 11.20
N VAL A 184 -8.70 6.59 11.70
CA VAL A 184 -7.55 5.68 11.66
C VAL A 184 -7.18 5.28 10.22
N HIS A 185 -8.17 5.14 9.34
CA HIS A 185 -7.95 4.90 7.91
C HIS A 185 -7.18 6.06 7.25
N ASP A 186 -7.54 7.30 7.56
CA ASP A 186 -6.85 8.49 7.07
C ASP A 186 -5.40 8.55 7.58
N GLU A 187 -5.17 8.32 8.87
CA GLU A 187 -3.81 8.27 9.43
C GLU A 187 -2.93 7.19 8.77
N ALA A 188 -3.53 6.05 8.43
CA ALA A 188 -2.84 4.97 7.73
C ALA A 188 -2.49 5.34 6.28
N ASP A 189 -3.39 6.00 5.54
CA ASP A 189 -3.10 6.48 4.19
C ASP A 189 -2.08 7.62 4.20
N GLU A 190 -2.12 8.51 5.18
CA GLU A 190 -1.06 9.51 5.39
C GLU A 190 0.28 8.86 5.68
N LEU A 191 0.32 7.83 6.55
CA LEU A 191 1.55 7.11 6.83
C LEU A 191 2.12 6.49 5.54
N ARG A 192 1.29 5.85 4.70
CA ARG A 192 1.75 5.31 3.40
C ARG A 192 2.34 6.40 2.51
N LEU A 193 1.63 7.51 2.33
CA LEU A 193 2.06 8.59 1.45
C LEU A 193 3.37 9.21 1.95
N ARG A 194 3.46 9.51 3.25
CA ARG A 194 4.69 10.05 3.87
C ARG A 194 5.85 9.09 3.69
N LYS A 195 5.69 7.80 3.96
CA LYS A 195 6.78 6.81 3.85
C LYS A 195 7.20 6.53 2.42
N LEU A 196 6.27 6.54 1.47
CA LEU A 196 6.63 6.49 0.05
C LEU A 196 7.48 7.70 -0.34
N LYS A 197 7.07 8.92 0.03
CA LYS A 197 7.84 10.14 -0.25
C LYS A 197 9.21 10.07 0.38
N GLU A 198 9.31 9.78 1.68
CA GLU A 198 10.59 9.67 2.39
C GLU A 198 11.52 8.65 1.71
N LEU A 199 11.01 7.48 1.32
CA LEU A 199 11.79 6.47 0.57
C LEU A 199 12.31 7.03 -0.75
N LEU A 200 11.44 7.66 -1.55
CA LEU A 200 11.82 8.21 -2.86
C LEU A 200 12.81 9.39 -2.75
N HIS A 201 12.90 10.07 -1.61
CA HIS A 201 13.94 11.08 -1.36
C HIS A 201 15.30 10.47 -0.97
N VAL A 202 15.32 9.22 -0.47
CA VAL A 202 16.56 8.50 -0.19
C VAL A 202 17.14 7.90 -1.47
N LEU A 203 16.28 7.45 -2.38
CA LEU A 203 16.68 6.88 -3.66
C LEU A 203 17.12 7.95 -4.66
N THR A 204 17.99 7.58 -5.60
CA THR A 204 18.22 8.41 -6.80
C THR A 204 16.96 8.41 -7.68
N PRO A 205 16.79 9.37 -8.61
CA PRO A 205 15.64 9.40 -9.52
C PRO A 205 15.47 8.07 -10.29
N LYS A 206 16.56 7.51 -10.83
CA LYS A 206 16.54 6.22 -11.52
C LYS A 206 16.08 5.07 -10.60
N GLN A 207 16.66 4.94 -9.41
CA GLN A 207 16.26 3.95 -8.41
C GLN A 207 14.78 4.12 -7.99
N GLY A 208 14.31 5.36 -7.89
CA GLY A 208 12.91 5.67 -7.61
C GLY A 208 11.96 5.19 -8.71
N VAL A 209 12.34 5.35 -9.98
CA VAL A 209 11.59 4.79 -11.11
C VAL A 209 11.58 3.26 -11.06
N ASP A 210 12.73 2.62 -10.82
CA ASP A 210 12.83 1.16 -10.71
C ASP A 210 11.92 0.61 -9.60
N PHE A 211 11.94 1.26 -8.43
CA PHE A 211 11.06 0.95 -7.32
C PHE A 211 9.56 1.09 -7.68
N LEU A 212 9.17 2.18 -8.35
CA LEU A 212 7.77 2.42 -8.74
C LEU A 212 7.29 1.43 -9.81
N VAL A 213 8.16 1.08 -10.78
CA VAL A 213 7.89 0.03 -11.78
C VAL A 213 7.59 -1.29 -11.07
N ALA A 214 8.48 -1.72 -10.17
CA ALA A 214 8.32 -2.96 -9.43
C ALA A 214 7.06 -2.96 -8.56
N SER A 215 6.79 -1.85 -7.88
CA SER A 215 5.60 -1.69 -7.02
C SER A 215 4.31 -1.84 -7.83
N LYS A 216 4.21 -1.16 -8.99
CA LYS A 216 3.03 -1.25 -9.86
C LYS A 216 2.90 -2.63 -10.50
N LYS A 217 4.00 -3.24 -10.96
CA LYS A 217 4.00 -4.62 -11.47
C LYS A 217 3.46 -5.59 -10.42
N LEU A 218 3.99 -5.53 -9.20
CA LEU A 218 3.53 -6.37 -8.09
C LEU A 218 2.04 -6.18 -7.81
N HIS A 219 1.57 -4.93 -7.73
CA HIS A 219 0.15 -4.65 -7.50
C HIS A 219 -0.75 -5.23 -8.61
N LEU A 220 -0.40 -5.01 -9.88
CA LEU A 220 -1.15 -5.55 -11.02
C LEU A 220 -1.13 -7.09 -11.03
N SER A 221 0.02 -7.70 -10.71
CA SER A 221 0.18 -9.15 -10.64
C SER A 221 -0.66 -9.76 -9.53
N LEU A 222 -0.64 -9.20 -8.32
CA LEU A 222 -1.47 -9.66 -7.20
C LEU A 222 -2.95 -9.66 -7.55
N HIS A 223 -3.41 -8.63 -8.27
CA HIS A 223 -4.78 -8.54 -8.75
C HIS A 223 -5.15 -9.66 -9.73
N GLU A 224 -4.30 -9.92 -10.73
CA GLU A 224 -4.56 -10.98 -11.70
C GLU A 224 -4.44 -12.39 -11.07
N TRP A 225 -3.47 -12.61 -10.18
CA TRP A 225 -3.33 -13.87 -9.44
C TRP A 225 -4.53 -14.11 -8.52
N GLY A 226 -5.04 -13.07 -7.86
CA GLY A 226 -6.25 -13.13 -7.05
C GLY A 226 -7.45 -13.64 -7.85
N LYS A 227 -7.67 -13.09 -9.06
CA LYS A 227 -8.78 -13.53 -9.94
C LYS A 227 -8.66 -14.99 -10.34
N ILE A 228 -7.44 -15.45 -10.61
CA ILE A 228 -7.18 -16.86 -10.95
C ILE A 228 -7.57 -17.75 -9.76
N LYS A 229 -7.11 -17.41 -8.54
CA LYS A 229 -7.43 -18.18 -7.33
C LYS A 229 -8.93 -18.23 -7.03
N ASP A 230 -9.63 -17.12 -7.17
CA ASP A 230 -11.08 -17.08 -6.94
C ASP A 230 -11.83 -18.00 -7.92
N ARG A 231 -11.45 -18.02 -9.20
CA ARG A 231 -12.01 -18.94 -10.20
C ARG A 231 -11.76 -20.40 -9.85
N GLU A 232 -10.56 -20.73 -9.38
CA GLU A 232 -10.23 -22.09 -8.94
C GLU A 232 -11.06 -22.52 -7.72
N HIS A 233 -11.28 -21.61 -6.76
CA HIS A 233 -12.11 -21.89 -5.60
C HIS A 233 -13.58 -22.14 -5.96
N THR A 234 -14.16 -21.35 -6.87
CA THR A 234 -15.55 -21.55 -7.34
C THR A 234 -15.71 -22.90 -8.06
N ARG A 235 -14.71 -23.31 -8.86
CA ARG A 235 -14.69 -24.62 -9.52
C ARG A 235 -14.66 -25.79 -8.52
N ARG A 236 -13.96 -25.64 -7.39
CA ARG A 236 -13.91 -26.68 -6.34
C ARG A 236 -15.20 -26.79 -5.52
N LYS A 237 -15.97 -25.70 -5.41
CA LYS A 237 -17.23 -25.64 -4.65
C LYS A 237 -18.47 -26.05 -5.44
N SER A 238 -18.33 -26.32 -6.74
CA SER A 238 -19.42 -26.80 -7.60
C SER A 238 -19.20 -28.30 -7.87
N PRO A 239 -19.55 -29.22 -6.96
CA PRO A 239 -19.56 -30.64 -7.31
C PRO A 239 -20.70 -30.90 -8.29
N SER A 240 -20.37 -31.68 -9.32
CA SER A 240 -21.30 -32.36 -10.23
C SER A 240 -22.37 -33.15 -9.49
#